data_AF-A0A2Z5UEV9-F1
#
_entry.id   AF-A0A2Z5UEV9-F1
#
_cell.length_a   1.000
_cell.length_b   1.000
_cell.length_c   1.000
_cell.angle_alpha   90.00
_cell.angle_beta   90.00
_cell.angle_gamma   90.00
#
_symmetry.space_group_name_H-M   'P 1'
#
loop_
_entity.id
_entity.type
_entity.pdbx_description
1 polymer ?
#
loop_
_entity_poly.entity_id
_entity_poly.type
_entity_poly.pdbx_seq_one_letter_code
_entity_poly.pdbx_strand_id
1 'polypeptide(L)'
;MDDFSDALAIINKWDWPERDPRFDEYVRYTIAVSEAINRLAMEGHPNPADAVLSLLADGRLVATGRYRWKQYRNDHFYRDGAGTIPSVRWAALKAAIAERDYLSSRPEVTLHMLSEDESGHAEPCAEWNWGGNWFSTARKSGGDWLSPDYIEEVFSASDIEVRPADIKAVKTTAELDNQAERNPNRGGAPPKYDWERAVAAIVFQWAEEGSWQPEIQADVKKRLADWFAEQDLHPSDSMLKERARWLFAEFQRRNGKADNLAA
;
A
#
# COMPACT_ATOMS: atom_id res chain seq x y z
N MET A 1 -18.91 -26.66 0.49
CA MET A 1 -19.22 -25.31 1.03
C MET A 1 -17.93 -24.82 1.62
N ASP A 2 -17.45 -23.63 1.22
CA ASP A 2 -16.26 -23.04 1.83
C ASP A 2 -16.54 -22.84 3.32
N ASP A 3 -15.70 -23.43 4.18
CA ASP A 3 -15.83 -23.52 5.65
C ASP A 3 -16.15 -22.15 6.30
N PHE A 4 -15.70 -21.07 5.68
CA PHE A 4 -15.81 -19.71 6.21
C PHE A 4 -17.08 -18.97 5.75
N SER A 5 -17.92 -19.57 4.92
CA SER A 5 -19.21 -18.99 4.51
C SER A 5 -20.20 -18.94 5.67
N ASP A 6 -20.14 -19.92 6.57
CA ASP A 6 -20.98 -19.99 7.76
C ASP A 6 -20.56 -18.92 8.79
N ALA A 7 -19.26 -18.69 8.98
CA ALA A 7 -18.75 -17.57 9.78
C ALA A 7 -19.31 -16.22 9.29
N LEU A 8 -19.27 -15.96 7.98
CA LEU A 8 -19.79 -14.71 7.43
C LEU A 8 -21.30 -14.57 7.68
N ALA A 9 -22.05 -15.66 7.54
CA ALA A 9 -23.48 -15.65 7.83
C ALA A 9 -23.80 -15.36 9.30
N ILE A 10 -22.95 -15.78 10.24
CA ILE A 10 -23.05 -15.43 11.66
C ILE A 10 -22.70 -13.96 11.87
N ILE A 11 -21.57 -13.50 11.35
CA ILE A 11 -21.09 -12.10 11.48
C ILE A 11 -22.13 -11.11 10.94
N ASN A 12 -22.78 -11.42 9.82
CA ASN A 12 -23.79 -10.54 9.21
C ASN A 12 -25.08 -10.42 10.05
N LYS A 13 -25.31 -11.31 11.02
CA LYS A 13 -26.44 -11.22 11.95
C LYS A 13 -26.14 -10.37 13.18
N TRP A 14 -24.87 -10.03 13.42
CA TRP A 14 -24.52 -9.19 14.55
C TRP A 14 -25.12 -7.80 14.37
N ASP A 15 -25.49 -7.20 15.49
CA ASP A 15 -25.91 -5.81 15.51
C ASP A 15 -24.67 -4.93 15.29
N TRP A 16 -24.52 -4.46 14.04
CA TRP A 16 -23.56 -3.44 13.65
C TRP A 16 -24.34 -2.12 13.69
N PRO A 17 -24.15 -1.28 14.72
CA PRO A 17 -24.99 -0.09 14.90
C PRO A 17 -25.00 0.76 13.62
N GLU A 18 -26.18 1.09 13.07
CA GLU A 18 -26.29 1.92 11.88
C GLU A 18 -26.26 3.43 12.20
N ARG A 19 -25.80 4.18 11.20
CA ARG A 19 -25.72 5.65 11.10
C ARG A 19 -26.75 6.43 11.91
N ASP A 20 -26.28 7.33 12.79
CA ASP A 20 -27.08 8.50 13.18
C ASP A 20 -27.12 9.47 11.99
N PRO A 21 -28.29 9.69 11.36
CA PRO A 21 -28.40 10.57 10.20
C PRO A 21 -28.21 12.06 10.53
N ARG A 22 -27.99 12.43 11.80
CA ARG A 22 -27.91 13.82 12.27
C ARG A 22 -26.49 14.36 12.39
N PHE A 23 -25.47 13.50 12.44
CA PHE A 23 -24.07 13.91 12.60
C PHE A 23 -23.27 13.60 11.33
N ASP A 24 -22.52 14.59 10.84
CA ASP A 24 -21.62 14.50 9.67
C ASP A 24 -20.26 13.87 10.04
N GLU A 25 -20.18 13.24 11.21
CA GLU A 25 -19.00 12.55 11.72
C GLU A 25 -19.22 11.03 11.68
N TYR A 26 -18.21 10.31 11.18
CA TYR A 26 -18.19 8.85 11.16
C TYR A 26 -18.06 8.32 12.59
N VAL A 27 -19.16 7.89 13.21
CA VAL A 27 -19.11 7.01 14.38
C VAL A 27 -18.51 5.68 13.91
N ARG A 28 -17.43 5.20 14.54
CA ARG A 28 -16.68 4.02 14.08
C ARG A 28 -17.52 2.74 14.24
N TYR A 29 -17.84 2.09 13.12
CA TYR A 29 -18.66 0.87 13.00
C TYR A 29 -17.82 -0.40 12.96
N THR A 30 -16.86 -0.50 13.86
CA THR A 30 -15.85 -1.54 13.88
C THR A 30 -15.78 -2.16 15.26
N ILE A 31 -15.43 -3.44 15.33
CA ILE A 31 -15.13 -4.12 16.60
C ILE A 31 -13.69 -4.62 16.56
N ALA A 32 -13.05 -4.79 17.71
CA ALA A 32 -11.70 -5.36 17.76
C ALA A 32 -11.67 -6.75 17.11
N VAL A 33 -10.58 -7.10 16.41
CA VAL A 33 -10.45 -8.42 15.78
C VAL A 33 -10.53 -9.56 16.80
N SER A 34 -9.98 -9.36 18.01
CA SER A 34 -10.12 -10.30 19.14
C SER A 34 -11.56 -10.50 19.54
N GLU A 35 -12.36 -9.42 19.57
CA GLU A 35 -13.77 -9.47 19.91
C GLU A 35 -14.57 -10.23 18.85
N ALA A 36 -14.32 -9.97 17.56
CA ALA A 36 -14.95 -10.71 16.47
C ALA A 36 -14.67 -12.23 16.57
N ILE A 37 -13.42 -12.60 16.83
CA ILE A 37 -13.02 -14.01 16.99
C ILE A 37 -13.69 -14.63 18.22
N ASN A 38 -13.71 -13.94 19.35
CA ASN A 38 -14.37 -14.42 20.57
C ASN A 38 -15.88 -14.58 20.39
N ARG A 39 -16.55 -13.65 19.70
CA ARG A 39 -17.98 -13.74 19.39
C ARG A 39 -18.28 -14.94 18.50
N LEU A 40 -17.50 -15.17 17.44
CA LEU A 40 -17.63 -16.37 16.61
C LEU A 40 -17.40 -17.67 17.41
N ALA A 41 -16.45 -17.67 18.34
CA ALA A 41 -16.19 -18.81 19.21
C ALA A 41 -17.42 -19.11 20.10
N MET A 42 -18.04 -18.08 20.67
CA MET A 42 -19.25 -18.21 21.49
C MET A 42 -20.47 -18.69 20.68
N GLU A 43 -20.53 -18.36 19.40
CA GLU A 43 -21.54 -18.85 18.45
C GLU A 43 -21.24 -20.28 17.96
N GLY A 44 -20.18 -20.91 18.47
CA GLY A 44 -19.85 -22.31 18.21
C GLY A 44 -19.13 -22.58 16.89
N HIS A 45 -18.57 -21.55 16.22
CA HIS A 45 -17.83 -21.75 14.98
C HIS A 45 -16.51 -22.51 15.24
N PRO A 46 -16.21 -23.60 14.52
CA PRO A 46 -14.92 -24.27 14.64
C PRO A 46 -13.82 -23.35 14.08
N ASN A 47 -12.70 -23.20 14.80
CA ASN A 47 -11.54 -22.39 14.38
C ASN A 47 -11.88 -20.92 13.99
N PRO A 48 -12.46 -20.12 14.91
CA PRO A 48 -12.95 -18.77 14.61
C PRO A 48 -11.84 -17.81 14.15
N ALA A 49 -10.60 -17.99 14.61
CA ALA A 49 -9.47 -17.17 14.19
C ALA A 49 -9.11 -17.38 12.70
N ASP A 50 -9.10 -18.64 12.23
CA ASP A 50 -8.83 -18.97 10.84
C ASP A 50 -9.96 -18.50 9.92
N ALA A 51 -11.20 -18.58 10.41
CA ALA A 51 -12.35 -18.05 9.69
C ALA A 51 -12.27 -16.52 9.49
N VAL A 52 -11.94 -15.77 10.54
CA VAL A 52 -11.77 -14.31 10.43
C VAL A 52 -10.59 -13.96 9.51
N LEU A 53 -9.45 -14.63 9.64
CA LEU A 53 -8.30 -14.43 8.76
C LEU A 53 -8.67 -14.68 7.30
N SER A 54 -9.41 -15.75 7.03
CA SER A 54 -9.89 -16.10 5.68
C SER A 54 -10.82 -15.04 5.11
N LEU A 55 -11.79 -14.56 5.89
CA LEU A 55 -12.70 -13.50 5.45
C LEU A 55 -12.00 -12.16 5.19
N LEU A 56 -10.93 -11.85 5.94
CA LEU A 56 -10.08 -10.68 5.73
C LEU A 56 -9.22 -10.80 4.47
N ALA A 57 -8.64 -11.99 4.23
CA ALA A 57 -7.88 -12.29 3.03
C ALA A 57 -8.75 -12.20 1.76
N ASP A 58 -9.99 -12.67 1.84
CA ASP A 58 -10.98 -12.60 0.75
C ASP A 58 -11.63 -11.22 0.61
N GLY A 59 -11.33 -10.27 1.51
CA GLY A 59 -11.91 -8.93 1.49
C GLY A 59 -13.41 -8.88 1.83
N ARG A 60 -13.98 -9.96 2.38
CA ARG A 60 -15.36 -10.00 2.88
C ARG A 60 -15.50 -9.32 4.25
N LEU A 61 -14.40 -9.25 4.99
CA LEU A 61 -14.22 -8.33 6.10
C LEU A 61 -13.25 -7.22 5.70
N VAL A 62 -13.53 -6.01 6.17
CA VAL A 62 -12.63 -4.86 6.05
C VAL A 62 -11.99 -4.65 7.41
N ALA A 63 -10.65 -4.58 7.44
CA ALA A 63 -9.91 -4.22 8.63
C ALA A 63 -9.35 -2.80 8.56
N THR A 64 -9.33 -2.14 9.70
CA THR A 64 -8.64 -0.88 9.93
C THR A 64 -7.70 -1.02 11.12
N GLY A 65 -6.58 -0.29 11.11
CA GLY A 65 -5.65 -0.29 12.23
C GLY A 65 -4.51 0.67 12.00
N ARG A 66 -3.57 0.68 12.94
CA ARG A 66 -2.26 1.32 12.74
C ARG A 66 -1.34 0.34 12.04
N TYR A 67 -0.51 0.82 11.13
CA TYR A 67 0.43 -0.04 10.43
C TYR A 67 1.77 0.64 10.17
N ARG A 68 2.79 -0.21 10.06
CA ARG A 68 4.14 0.12 9.63
C ARG A 68 4.50 -0.78 8.45
N TRP A 69 4.99 -0.17 7.38
CA TRP A 69 5.40 -0.88 6.18
C TRP A 69 6.78 -0.41 5.74
N LYS A 70 7.72 -1.35 5.70
CA LYS A 70 9.07 -1.20 5.16
C LYS A 70 9.20 -2.08 3.93
N GLN A 71 9.72 -1.55 2.83
CA GLN A 71 10.04 -2.32 1.64
C GLN A 71 11.38 -1.85 1.06
N TYR A 72 12.20 -2.79 0.65
CA TYR A 72 13.43 -2.58 -0.08
C TYR A 72 13.28 -3.18 -1.48
N ARG A 73 13.34 -2.35 -2.52
CA ARG A 73 13.28 -2.77 -3.93
C ARG A 73 14.00 -1.75 -4.80
N ASN A 74 15.31 -1.89 -4.97
CA ASN A 74 16.23 -0.91 -5.59
C ASN A 74 16.27 0.47 -4.88
N ASP A 75 15.15 0.92 -4.30
CA ASP A 75 14.97 2.05 -3.40
C ASP A 75 14.35 1.59 -2.06
N HIS A 76 14.46 2.47 -1.06
CA HIS A 76 13.87 2.27 0.27
C HIS A 76 12.50 2.92 0.35
N PHE A 77 11.52 2.12 0.75
CA PHE A 77 10.18 2.59 1.04
C PHE A 77 9.87 2.40 2.53
N TYR A 78 9.43 3.48 3.16
CA TYR A 78 8.96 3.49 4.54
C TYR A 78 7.62 4.21 4.62
N ARG A 79 6.64 3.58 5.27
CA ARG A 79 5.34 4.19 5.54
C ARG A 79 4.79 3.73 6.88
N ASP A 80 4.60 4.68 7.77
CA ASP A 80 3.73 4.54 8.94
C ASP A 80 2.38 5.19 8.65
N GLY A 81 1.32 4.65 9.22
CA GLY A 81 0.00 5.25 9.09
C GLY A 81 -1.08 4.57 9.92
N ALA A 82 -2.29 5.10 9.79
CA ALA A 82 -3.51 4.48 10.27
C ALA A 82 -4.55 4.48 9.16
N GLY A 83 -5.37 3.44 9.08
CA GLY A 83 -6.43 3.33 8.09
C GLY A 83 -6.71 1.89 7.69
N THR A 84 -7.31 1.71 6.51
CA THR A 84 -7.65 0.39 5.98
C THR A 84 -6.41 -0.44 5.69
N ILE A 85 -6.40 -1.67 6.19
CA ILE A 85 -5.37 -2.67 5.92
C ILE A 85 -5.79 -3.47 4.68
N PRO A 86 -5.02 -3.44 3.58
CA PRO A 86 -5.40 -4.12 2.35
C PRO A 86 -5.56 -5.65 2.51
N SER A 87 -6.55 -6.25 1.83
CA SER A 87 -6.79 -7.70 1.81
C SER A 87 -5.55 -8.51 1.41
N VAL A 88 -4.73 -7.99 0.48
CA VAL A 88 -3.47 -8.62 0.06
C VAL A 88 -2.48 -8.83 1.21
N ARG A 89 -2.52 -7.99 2.26
CA ARG A 89 -1.67 -8.17 3.46
C ARG A 89 -2.15 -9.34 4.31
N TRP A 90 -3.46 -9.49 4.44
CA TRP A 90 -4.09 -10.63 5.09
C TRP A 90 -3.87 -11.93 4.33
N ALA A 91 -3.96 -11.91 3.00
CA ALA A 91 -3.65 -13.05 2.16
C ALA A 91 -2.18 -13.49 2.29
N ALA A 92 -1.24 -12.53 2.31
CA ALA A 92 0.19 -12.82 2.53
C ALA A 92 0.44 -13.47 3.90
N LEU A 93 -0.22 -12.97 4.94
CA LEU A 93 -0.16 -13.54 6.29
C LEU A 93 -0.70 -14.96 6.34
N LYS A 94 -1.86 -15.21 5.72
CA LYS A 94 -2.46 -16.55 5.62
C LYS A 94 -1.53 -17.54 4.90
N ALA A 95 -0.96 -17.14 3.76
CA ALA A 95 -0.01 -17.95 3.02
C ALA A 95 1.23 -18.28 3.86
N ALA A 96 1.80 -17.28 4.53
CA ALA A 96 3.01 -17.46 5.33
C ALA A 96 2.79 -18.33 6.60
N ILE A 97 1.58 -18.31 7.19
CA ILE A 97 1.22 -19.25 8.27
C ILE A 97 1.16 -20.69 7.73
N ALA A 98 0.52 -20.89 6.57
CA ALA A 98 0.41 -22.21 5.96
C ALA A 98 1.77 -22.79 5.51
N GLU A 99 2.68 -21.94 5.00
CA GLU A 99 4.04 -22.35 4.64
C GLU A 99 4.87 -22.75 5.86
N ARG A 100 4.67 -22.10 7.02
CA ARG A 100 5.35 -22.45 8.27
C ARG A 100 4.94 -23.82 8.81
N ASP A 101 3.68 -24.21 8.61
CA ASP A 101 3.21 -25.55 8.95
C ASP A 101 3.81 -26.63 8.01
N TYR A 102 4.33 -26.24 6.85
CA TYR A 102 4.90 -27.13 5.83
C TYR A 102 6.43 -27.22 5.85
N LEU A 103 7.13 -26.20 6.35
CA LEU A 103 8.60 -26.10 6.32
C LEU A 103 9.21 -26.17 7.72
N SER A 104 9.79 -27.32 8.08
CA SER A 104 10.59 -27.51 9.31
C SER A 104 12.00 -26.88 9.25
N SER A 105 12.30 -26.04 8.25
CA SER A 105 13.59 -25.36 8.07
C SER A 105 13.41 -24.09 7.26
N ARG A 106 13.83 -22.95 7.82
CA ARG A 106 13.37 -21.59 7.46
C ARG A 106 14.34 -20.86 6.51
N PRO A 107 13.85 -20.14 5.48
CA PRO A 107 14.62 -19.08 4.80
C PRO A 107 14.65 -17.79 5.64
N GLU A 108 15.57 -16.86 5.36
CA GLU A 108 15.84 -15.65 6.16
C GLU A 108 15.35 -14.37 5.47
N VAL A 109 14.86 -13.37 6.23
CA VAL A 109 14.63 -11.99 5.76
C VAL A 109 15.46 -11.08 6.66
N THR A 110 16.55 -10.59 6.13
CA THR A 110 17.47 -9.72 6.85
C THR A 110 17.22 -8.34 6.30
N LEU A 111 16.35 -7.53 6.92
CA LEU A 111 16.21 -6.13 6.50
C LEU A 111 17.59 -5.46 6.63
N HIS A 112 18.35 -5.48 5.53
CA HIS A 112 19.69 -4.91 5.51
C HIS A 112 19.51 -3.39 5.62
N MET A 113 20.00 -2.84 6.75
CA MET A 113 19.74 -1.50 7.27
C MET A 113 18.45 -1.34 8.08
N LEU A 114 18.45 -1.91 9.30
CA LEU A 114 17.90 -1.32 10.53
C LEU A 114 18.27 -2.26 11.70
N SER A 115 19.56 -2.39 11.99
CA SER A 115 20.01 -2.88 13.30
C SER A 115 20.40 -1.66 14.14
N GLU A 116 19.48 -1.23 15.01
CA GLU A 116 19.85 -0.44 16.20
C GLU A 116 19.37 -1.10 17.49
N ASP A 117 19.04 -2.39 17.45
CA ASP A 117 18.89 -3.23 18.64
C ASP A 117 19.84 -4.44 18.57
N GLU A 118 20.71 -4.53 19.58
CA GLU A 118 21.74 -5.56 19.79
C GLU A 118 21.15 -6.96 20.07
N SER A 119 19.86 -7.20 19.84
CA SER A 119 19.24 -8.52 19.99
C SER A 119 19.17 -9.25 18.66
N GLY A 120 20.32 -9.43 18.01
CA GLY A 120 20.46 -10.17 16.77
C GLY A 120 19.52 -11.39 16.68
N HIS A 121 18.92 -11.55 15.50
CA HIS A 121 17.93 -12.55 15.05
C HIS A 121 16.45 -12.14 15.18
N ALA A 122 15.74 -12.18 14.05
CA ALA A 122 14.51 -12.99 13.93
C ALA A 122 14.06 -13.13 12.46
N GLU A 123 13.47 -14.27 12.20
CA GLU A 123 13.17 -14.96 10.95
C GLU A 123 12.08 -14.26 10.10
N PRO A 124 11.75 -14.70 8.87
CA PRO A 124 10.46 -14.41 8.27
C PRO A 124 9.37 -14.99 9.16
N CYS A 125 8.90 -14.18 10.10
CA CYS A 125 7.79 -14.50 10.95
C CYS A 125 6.54 -13.87 10.32
N ALA A 126 5.64 -14.73 9.83
CA ALA A 126 4.25 -14.43 9.98
C ALA A 126 3.90 -14.65 11.45
N GLU A 127 3.53 -13.56 12.13
CA GLU A 127 2.99 -13.61 13.48
C GLU A 127 1.57 -13.11 13.45
N TRP A 128 0.64 -13.93 13.93
CA TRP A 128 -0.75 -13.59 14.10
C TRP A 128 -1.07 -13.68 15.59
N ASN A 129 -1.21 -12.52 16.24
CA ASN A 129 -1.63 -12.45 17.64
C ASN A 129 -2.97 -11.71 17.70
N TRP A 130 -4.04 -12.46 17.41
CA TRP A 130 -5.39 -11.93 17.49
C TRP A 130 -5.75 -11.44 18.89
N GLY A 131 -5.27 -12.07 19.96
CA GLY A 131 -5.53 -11.64 21.34
C GLY A 131 -5.01 -10.23 21.62
N GLY A 132 -3.90 -9.84 20.97
CA GLY A 132 -3.34 -8.49 21.00
C GLY A 132 -3.79 -7.57 19.86
N ASN A 133 -4.74 -7.99 19.02
CA ASN A 133 -5.20 -7.25 17.84
C ASN A 133 -4.07 -6.81 16.89
N TRP A 134 -3.09 -7.68 16.64
CA TRP A 134 -1.95 -7.33 15.79
C TRP A 134 -1.43 -8.51 14.96
N PHE A 135 -0.74 -8.19 13.86
CA PHE A 135 0.02 -9.16 13.09
C PHE A 135 1.27 -8.54 12.47
N SER A 136 2.21 -9.40 12.07
CA SER A 136 3.35 -9.03 11.23
C SER A 136 3.58 -10.06 10.13
N THR A 137 4.14 -9.61 9.02
CA THR A 137 4.63 -10.44 7.92
C THR A 137 5.97 -9.91 7.45
N ALA A 138 6.89 -10.81 7.13
CA ALA A 138 8.15 -10.49 6.47
C ALA A 138 8.34 -11.41 5.26
N ARG A 139 8.81 -10.86 4.13
CA ARG A 139 9.14 -11.64 2.93
C ARG A 139 10.42 -11.14 2.26
N LYS A 140 11.10 -12.06 1.58
CA LYS A 140 12.28 -11.82 0.75
C LYS A 140 12.15 -12.60 -0.54
N SER A 141 12.40 -11.96 -1.68
CA SER A 141 12.53 -12.66 -2.96
C SER A 141 13.85 -13.43 -3.03
N GLY A 142 13.89 -14.51 -3.80
CA GLY A 142 15.16 -15.19 -4.10
C GLY A 142 16.15 -14.30 -4.87
N GLY A 143 17.44 -14.63 -4.79
CA GLY A 143 18.51 -13.92 -5.48
C GLY A 143 19.32 -12.98 -4.58
N ASP A 144 20.29 -12.31 -5.20
CA ASP A 144 21.15 -11.32 -4.54
C ASP A 144 20.43 -9.96 -4.40
N TRP A 145 20.80 -9.17 -3.39
CA TRP A 145 20.18 -7.86 -3.09
C TRP A 145 20.42 -6.82 -4.18
N LEU A 146 21.45 -7.04 -5.01
CA LEU A 146 21.74 -6.25 -6.21
C LEU A 146 20.87 -6.63 -7.42
N SER A 147 20.10 -7.72 -7.34
CA SER A 147 19.23 -8.14 -8.43
C SER A 147 18.11 -7.10 -8.64
N PRO A 148 17.80 -6.71 -9.88
CA PRO A 148 16.72 -5.76 -10.15
C PRO A 148 15.34 -6.24 -9.68
N ASP A 149 15.19 -7.56 -9.52
CA ASP A 149 13.97 -8.22 -9.04
C ASP A 149 13.98 -8.49 -7.52
N TYR A 150 15.04 -8.04 -6.81
CA TYR A 150 15.14 -8.23 -5.38
C TYR A 150 14.13 -7.38 -4.61
N ILE A 151 13.44 -8.01 -3.66
CA ILE A 151 12.46 -7.41 -2.78
C ILE A 151 12.65 -7.97 -1.37
N GLU A 152 12.80 -7.09 -0.39
CA GLU A 152 12.55 -7.39 1.02
C GLU A 152 11.41 -6.53 1.53
N GLU A 153 10.52 -7.09 2.33
CA GLU A 153 9.36 -6.35 2.84
C GLU A 153 9.02 -6.81 4.25
N VAL A 154 8.75 -5.85 5.13
CA VAL A 154 8.16 -6.07 6.45
C VAL A 154 6.92 -5.21 6.59
N PHE A 155 5.83 -5.83 7.02
CA PHE A 155 4.57 -5.19 7.32
C PHE A 155 4.13 -5.60 8.72
N SER A 156 3.70 -4.64 9.53
CA SER A 156 3.03 -4.91 10.80
C SER A 156 1.82 -4.02 10.96
N ALA A 157 0.79 -4.56 11.61
CA ALA A 157 -0.41 -3.82 11.95
C ALA A 157 -0.84 -4.12 13.39
N SER A 158 -1.38 -3.11 14.08
CA SER A 158 -1.87 -3.15 15.45
C SER A 158 -3.18 -2.37 15.59
N ASP A 159 -3.80 -2.45 16.76
CA ASP A 159 -5.10 -1.81 17.04
C ASP A 159 -6.14 -2.19 15.98
N ILE A 160 -6.15 -3.46 15.58
CA ILE A 160 -6.93 -3.93 14.44
C ILE A 160 -8.39 -4.06 14.83
N GLU A 161 -9.24 -3.36 14.08
CA GLU A 161 -10.68 -3.44 14.15
C GLU A 161 -11.24 -3.92 12.80
N VAL A 162 -12.37 -4.62 12.83
CA VAL A 162 -13.00 -5.24 11.67
C VAL A 162 -14.46 -4.87 11.54
N ARG A 163 -14.97 -4.93 10.30
CA ARG A 163 -16.39 -4.83 9.96
C ARG A 163 -16.71 -5.64 8.70
N PRO A 164 -17.97 -5.99 8.44
CA PRO A 164 -18.39 -6.54 7.16
C PRO A 164 -18.05 -5.58 6.02
N ALA A 165 -17.61 -6.12 4.88
CA ALA A 165 -17.58 -5.36 3.64
C ALA A 165 -19.02 -4.99 3.26
N ASP A 166 -19.25 -3.73 2.88
CA ASP A 166 -20.56 -3.29 2.41
C ASP A 166 -20.99 -4.18 1.25
N ILE A 167 -22.16 -4.84 1.35
CA ILE A 167 -22.64 -5.88 0.41
C ILE A 167 -22.71 -5.38 -1.05
N LYS A 168 -22.61 -4.07 -1.29
CA LYS A 168 -22.41 -3.50 -2.63
C LYS A 168 -21.02 -3.73 -3.25
N ALA A 169 -20.09 -4.36 -2.54
CA ALA A 169 -18.69 -4.55 -2.96
C ALA A 169 -18.16 -5.97 -2.75
N VAL A 170 -19.03 -6.99 -2.61
CA VAL A 170 -18.56 -8.39 -2.63
C VAL A 170 -18.29 -8.79 -4.08
N LYS A 171 -17.04 -8.63 -4.52
CA LYS A 171 -16.53 -9.32 -5.71
C LYS A 171 -16.22 -10.77 -5.32
N THR A 172 -16.71 -11.72 -6.12
CA THR A 172 -16.60 -13.17 -5.89
C THR A 172 -15.17 -13.69 -6.01
N THR A 173 -14.88 -14.91 -5.52
CA THR A 173 -13.52 -15.50 -5.58
C THR A 173 -13.02 -15.76 -7.01
N ALA A 174 -13.95 -16.02 -7.95
CA ALA A 174 -13.65 -16.00 -9.38
C ALA A 174 -13.29 -14.60 -9.89
N GLU A 175 -13.74 -13.54 -9.19
CA GLU A 175 -13.28 -12.17 -9.37
C GLU A 175 -12.05 -11.83 -8.54
N LEU A 176 -11.61 -12.66 -7.58
CA LEU A 176 -10.33 -12.53 -6.85
C LEU A 176 -9.17 -13.16 -7.63
N ASP A 177 -9.36 -14.30 -8.29
CA ASP A 177 -8.40 -14.82 -9.27
C ASP A 177 -8.41 -13.96 -10.54
N ASN A 178 -9.60 -13.53 -10.98
CA ASN A 178 -9.66 -12.44 -11.94
C ASN A 178 -9.29 -11.09 -11.33
N GLN A 179 -9.03 -10.85 -10.02
CA GLN A 179 -8.51 -9.58 -9.45
C GLN A 179 -7.02 -9.67 -9.10
N ALA A 180 -6.41 -10.85 -9.08
CA ALA A 180 -5.00 -10.99 -9.35
C ALA A 180 -4.72 -10.57 -10.81
N GLU A 181 -5.70 -10.76 -11.71
CA GLU A 181 -5.67 -10.24 -13.09
C GLU A 181 -6.42 -8.89 -13.30
N ARG A 182 -7.23 -8.44 -12.34
CA ARG A 182 -8.05 -7.18 -12.35
C ARG A 182 -7.78 -6.28 -11.14
N ASN A 183 -6.60 -6.39 -10.53
CA ASN A 183 -5.98 -5.23 -9.96
C ASN A 183 -5.41 -4.50 -11.17
N PRO A 184 -6.04 -3.43 -11.66
CA PRO A 184 -5.26 -2.51 -12.41
C PRO A 184 -4.26 -1.89 -11.40
N ASN A 185 -3.03 -2.42 -11.39
CA ASN A 185 -1.95 -1.55 -11.85
C ASN A 185 -2.57 -0.68 -12.94
N ARG A 186 -2.45 0.63 -12.91
CA ARG A 186 -2.85 1.46 -14.06
C ARG A 186 -1.99 1.10 -15.30
N GLY A 187 -2.08 -0.14 -15.80
CA GLY A 187 -2.08 -0.51 -17.19
C GLY A 187 -3.42 -0.11 -17.81
N GLY A 188 -3.87 1.13 -17.56
CA GLY A 188 -4.32 1.87 -18.73
C GLY A 188 -3.18 1.80 -19.73
N ALA A 189 -3.47 1.77 -21.04
CA ALA A 189 -2.42 1.97 -22.04
C ALA A 189 -1.47 3.02 -21.47
N PRO A 190 -0.16 2.71 -21.30
CA PRO A 190 0.75 3.54 -20.53
C PRO A 190 0.46 4.98 -20.93
N PRO A 191 0.23 5.88 -19.95
CA PRO A 191 -0.26 7.22 -20.24
C PRO A 191 0.53 7.71 -21.45
N LYS A 192 -0.18 8.12 -22.51
CA LYS A 192 0.39 8.32 -23.86
C LYS A 192 1.73 9.08 -23.84
N TYR A 193 1.92 9.87 -22.80
CA TYR A 193 3.13 10.60 -22.47
C TYR A 193 3.57 10.25 -21.04
N ASP A 194 4.83 9.86 -20.89
CA ASP A 194 5.48 9.63 -19.59
C ASP A 194 5.88 10.97 -18.95
N TRP A 195 4.90 11.61 -18.32
CA TRP A 195 5.07 12.93 -17.69
C TRP A 195 6.00 12.89 -16.48
N GLU A 196 6.06 11.77 -15.77
CA GLU A 196 6.86 11.63 -14.56
C GLU A 196 8.35 11.68 -14.90
N ARG A 197 8.77 10.96 -15.94
CA ARG A 197 10.15 11.05 -16.45
C ARG A 197 10.47 12.41 -17.07
N ALA A 198 9.54 13.00 -17.83
CA ALA A 198 9.74 14.32 -18.42
C ALA A 198 9.97 15.40 -17.35
N VAL A 199 9.15 15.38 -16.30
CA VAL A 199 9.25 16.29 -15.16
C VAL A 199 10.57 16.07 -14.41
N ALA A 200 10.92 14.82 -14.11
CA ALA A 200 12.16 14.51 -13.41
C ALA A 200 13.38 15.01 -14.19
N ALA A 201 13.45 14.75 -15.49
CA ALA A 201 14.57 15.20 -16.35
C ALA A 201 14.74 16.72 -16.32
N ILE A 202 13.64 17.48 -16.40
CA ILE A 202 13.67 18.95 -16.38
C ILE A 202 14.05 19.48 -14.99
N VAL A 203 13.55 18.86 -13.92
CA VAL A 203 13.90 19.24 -12.55
C VAL A 203 15.38 18.98 -12.26
N PHE A 204 15.94 17.87 -12.73
CA PHE A 204 17.36 17.58 -12.56
C PHE A 204 18.24 18.57 -13.32
N GLN A 205 17.88 18.92 -14.55
CA GLN A 205 18.58 19.99 -15.29
C GLN A 205 18.51 21.32 -14.53
N TRP A 206 17.33 21.73 -14.07
CA TRP A 206 17.19 22.96 -13.29
C TRP A 206 18.01 22.96 -11.99
N ALA A 207 18.15 21.80 -11.32
CA ALA A 207 18.86 21.66 -10.06
C ALA A 207 20.40 21.65 -10.22
N GLU A 208 20.93 21.28 -11.39
CA GLU A 208 22.36 21.38 -11.67
C GLU A 208 22.78 22.84 -11.88
N GLU A 209 23.67 23.33 -11.00
CA GLU A 209 24.17 24.71 -11.06
C GLU A 209 24.77 25.04 -12.43
N GLY A 210 24.23 26.09 -13.07
CA GLY A 210 24.75 26.65 -14.33
C GLY A 210 24.25 25.99 -15.62
N SER A 211 23.40 24.95 -15.56
CA SER A 211 23.00 24.24 -16.79
C SER A 211 21.81 24.90 -17.51
N TRP A 212 20.76 25.30 -16.77
CA TRP A 212 19.58 25.95 -17.33
C TRP A 212 18.67 26.53 -16.23
N GLN A 213 18.29 27.81 -16.36
CA GLN A 213 17.35 28.49 -15.46
C GLN A 213 16.22 29.10 -16.29
N PRO A 214 14.97 28.64 -16.13
CA PRO A 214 13.85 29.19 -16.88
C PRO A 214 13.46 30.57 -16.33
N GLU A 215 13.41 31.58 -17.19
CA GLU A 215 12.99 32.94 -16.82
C GLU A 215 11.48 33.11 -16.99
N ILE A 216 10.90 32.40 -17.96
CA ILE A 216 9.46 32.45 -18.25
C ILE A 216 8.87 31.05 -18.39
N GLN A 217 7.56 30.93 -18.18
CA GLN A 217 6.81 29.68 -18.39
C GLN A 217 7.04 29.07 -19.79
N ALA A 218 7.25 29.93 -20.80
CA ALA A 218 7.49 29.49 -22.17
C ALA A 218 8.78 28.66 -22.31
N ASP A 219 9.80 28.92 -21.49
CA ASP A 219 11.06 28.17 -21.51
C ASP A 219 10.84 26.74 -21.01
N VAL A 220 10.10 26.59 -19.92
CA VAL A 220 9.73 25.28 -19.36
C VAL A 220 8.86 24.50 -20.34
N LYS A 221 7.92 25.19 -21.01
CA LYS A 221 7.07 24.59 -22.04
C LYS A 221 7.90 24.10 -23.23
N LYS A 222 8.85 24.91 -23.70
CA LYS A 222 9.76 24.54 -24.79
C LYS A 222 10.59 23.33 -24.40
N ARG A 223 11.13 23.31 -23.18
CA ARG A 223 11.95 22.19 -22.69
C ARG A 223 11.17 20.88 -22.57
N LEU A 224 9.92 20.93 -22.11
CA LEU A 224 9.01 19.78 -22.13
C LEU A 224 8.77 19.31 -23.57
N ALA A 225 8.52 20.23 -24.51
CA ALA A 225 8.30 19.88 -25.90
C ALA A 225 9.53 19.22 -26.54
N ASP A 226 10.73 19.76 -26.30
CA ASP A 226 12.00 19.22 -26.79
C ASP A 226 12.22 17.78 -26.27
N TRP A 227 12.01 17.54 -24.96
CA TRP A 227 12.15 16.22 -24.36
C TRP A 227 11.20 15.18 -24.95
N PHE A 228 9.94 15.54 -25.19
CA PHE A 228 8.99 14.63 -25.84
C PHE A 228 9.31 14.42 -27.32
N ALA A 229 9.82 15.45 -28.02
CA ALA A 229 10.23 15.33 -29.41
C ALA A 229 11.42 14.37 -29.59
N GLU A 230 12.38 14.34 -28.65
CA GLU A 230 13.47 13.35 -28.63
C GLU A 230 12.98 11.90 -28.53
N GLN A 231 11.75 11.68 -28.04
CA GLN A 231 11.10 10.37 -27.92
C GLN A 231 10.04 10.11 -29.00
N ASP A 232 9.99 10.95 -30.04
CA ASP A 232 8.96 10.90 -31.10
C ASP A 232 7.52 11.02 -30.57
N LEU A 233 7.35 11.78 -29.48
CA LEU A 233 6.08 12.05 -28.84
C LEU A 233 5.70 13.52 -29.01
N HIS A 234 4.42 13.77 -29.32
CA HIS A 234 3.90 15.13 -29.50
C HIS A 234 2.64 15.36 -28.64
N PRO A 235 2.79 15.71 -27.36
CA PRO A 235 1.69 16.17 -26.52
C PRO A 235 1.03 17.44 -27.07
N SER A 236 -0.26 17.63 -26.77
CA SER A 236 -0.96 18.84 -27.20
C SER A 236 -0.42 20.10 -26.50
N ASP A 237 -0.52 21.24 -27.18
CA ASP A 237 -0.05 22.52 -26.66
C ASP A 237 -0.68 22.88 -25.29
N SER A 238 -1.95 22.54 -25.12
CA SER A 238 -2.69 22.76 -23.86
C SER A 238 -2.10 21.95 -22.70
N MET A 239 -1.74 20.68 -22.94
CA MET A 239 -1.15 19.81 -21.91
C MET A 239 0.24 20.31 -21.50
N LEU A 240 1.06 20.71 -22.47
CA LEU A 240 2.37 21.30 -22.22
C LEU A 240 2.25 22.60 -21.42
N LYS A 241 1.29 23.45 -21.77
CA LYS A 241 1.05 24.73 -21.08
C LYS A 241 0.63 24.53 -19.63
N GLU A 242 -0.27 23.60 -19.35
CA GLU A 242 -0.73 23.29 -17.99
C GLU A 242 0.43 22.80 -17.11
N ARG A 243 1.23 21.85 -17.59
CA ARG A 243 2.38 21.31 -16.86
C ARG A 243 3.50 22.33 -16.69
N ALA A 244 3.81 23.11 -17.72
CA ALA A 244 4.80 24.18 -17.64
C ALA A 244 4.42 25.25 -16.62
N ARG A 245 3.13 25.59 -16.49
CA ARG A 245 2.64 26.55 -15.49
C ARG A 245 2.95 26.07 -14.08
N TRP A 246 2.62 24.81 -13.80
CA TRP A 246 2.84 24.20 -12.48
C TRP A 246 4.34 24.12 -12.14
N LEU A 247 5.17 23.64 -13.06
CA LEU A 247 6.62 23.55 -12.86
C LEU A 247 7.28 24.92 -12.65
N PHE A 248 6.94 25.90 -13.48
CA PHE A 248 7.51 27.24 -13.37
C PHE A 248 7.15 27.91 -12.05
N ALA A 249 5.90 27.75 -11.57
CA ALA A 249 5.49 28.25 -10.27
C ALA A 249 6.29 27.60 -9.12
N GLU A 250 6.60 26.31 -9.24
CA GLU A 250 7.41 25.59 -8.25
C GLU A 250 8.88 26.05 -8.26
N PHE A 251 9.47 26.30 -9.43
CA PHE A 251 10.83 26.87 -9.54
C PHE A 251 10.92 28.27 -8.91
N GLN A 252 9.98 29.16 -9.23
CA GLN A 252 9.91 30.50 -8.65
C GLN A 252 9.75 30.46 -7.12
N ARG A 253 8.90 29.55 -6.61
CA ARG A 253 8.71 29.35 -5.17
C ARG A 253 9.98 28.91 -4.46
N ARG A 254 10.83 28.09 -5.11
CA ARG A 254 12.08 27.59 -4.53
C ARG A 254 13.22 28.60 -4.65
N ASN A 255 13.36 29.28 -5.78
CA ASN A 255 14.34 30.37 -5.93
C ASN A 255 14.06 31.50 -4.92
N GLY A 256 12.79 31.92 -4.75
CA GLY A 256 12.42 32.92 -3.75
C GLY A 256 12.60 32.48 -2.30
N LYS A 257 12.74 31.17 -2.02
CA LYS A 257 13.12 30.67 -0.69
C LYS A 257 14.64 30.65 -0.48
N ALA A 258 15.41 30.40 -1.54
CA ALA A 258 16.87 30.43 -1.48
C ALA A 258 17.40 31.85 -1.22
N ASP A 259 16.79 32.87 -1.84
CA ASP A 259 17.17 34.27 -1.64
C ASP A 259 16.89 34.78 -0.21
N ASN A 260 15.88 34.23 0.47
CA ASN A 260 15.55 34.57 1.86
C ASN A 260 16.39 33.83 2.91
N LEU A 261 17.17 32.81 2.51
CA LEU A 261 18.14 32.14 3.39
C LEU A 261 19.57 32.68 3.22
N ALA A 262 19.83 33.45 2.16
CA ALA A 262 21.13 34.04 1.85
C ALA A 262 21.25 35.53 2.24
N ALA A 263 20.17 36.14 2.76
CA ALA A 263 20.12 37.50 3.30
C ALA A 263 20.14 37.50 4.83
#